data_AF-A0A178DFL4-F1
#
_entry.id   AF-A0A178DFL4-F1
#
_cell.length_a   1.000
_cell.length_b   1.000
_cell.length_c   1.000
_cell.angle_alpha   90.00
_cell.angle_beta   90.00
_cell.angle_gamma   90.00
#
_symmetry.space_group_name_H-M   'P 1'
#
loop_
_entity.id
_entity.type
_entity.pdbx_description
1 polymer ?
#
loop_
_entity_poly.entity_id
_entity_poly.type
_entity_poly.pdbx_seq_one_letter_code
_entity_poly.pdbx_strand_id
1 'polypeptide(L)'
;MARNSEKAQSMLFRFRAAQAAESGLLPSASLRRPKAPSTVDTVPLCEKWRGQILRDISRKVTRIQDESLSDFQIRDLNDEINKLMKEKWGWERRIRELGGPNYMRGGGTVFDDQGREVSGGGKGYRYFGRARELPGVKEMFERAAKRRAHGDDEEEAAKKPQLDINRRNLDARYFGFGPDEENPTLLKYERKKEKEAVERVAKLAGAEDEDSDWEPLPGDAGDGVRWRLPTLEEVQEELVDRRRRQLLDRLG
;
A
#
# COMPACT_ATOMS: atom_id res chain seq x y z
N MET A 1 53.79 -18.48 1.23
CA MET A 1 52.58 -19.07 1.84
C MET A 1 51.36 -18.51 1.11
N ALA A 2 50.51 -19.38 0.56
CA ALA A 2 49.29 -18.98 -0.15
C ALA A 2 48.31 -18.24 0.77
N ARG A 3 47.53 -17.30 0.22
CA ARG A 3 46.48 -16.57 0.97
C ARG A 3 45.39 -17.54 1.45
N ASN A 4 44.66 -17.19 2.50
CA ASN A 4 43.61 -18.07 3.04
C ASN A 4 42.53 -18.41 1.99
N SER A 5 42.21 -17.45 1.11
CA SER A 5 41.32 -17.66 -0.03
C SER A 5 41.79 -18.75 -0.98
N GLU A 6 43.09 -18.83 -1.27
CA GLU A 6 43.68 -19.83 -2.15
C GLU A 6 43.71 -21.21 -1.47
N LYS A 7 44.02 -21.26 -0.17
CA LYS A 7 43.98 -22.50 0.63
C LYS A 7 42.57 -23.11 0.67
N ALA A 8 41.55 -22.25 0.83
CA ALA A 8 40.14 -22.65 0.82
C ALA A 8 39.64 -23.12 -0.57
N GLN A 9 40.36 -22.81 -1.65
CA GLN A 9 40.00 -23.28 -2.99
C GLN A 9 40.69 -24.59 -3.39
N SER A 10 41.63 -25.10 -2.60
CA SER A 10 42.35 -26.34 -2.91
C SER A 10 41.42 -27.56 -3.00
N MET A 11 41.82 -28.55 -3.80
CA MET A 11 41.07 -29.79 -3.99
C MET A 11 40.86 -30.55 -2.67
N LEU A 12 41.86 -30.57 -1.79
CA LEU A 12 41.77 -31.21 -0.49
C LEU A 12 40.73 -30.54 0.42
N PHE A 13 40.68 -29.21 0.42
CA PHE A 13 39.66 -28.48 1.19
C PHE A 13 38.25 -28.77 0.68
N ARG A 14 38.06 -28.80 -0.65
CA ARG A 14 36.77 -29.17 -1.27
C ARG A 14 36.36 -30.60 -0.94
N PHE A 15 37.30 -31.54 -0.98
CA PHE A 15 37.07 -32.94 -0.62
C PHE A 15 36.65 -33.09 0.85
N ARG A 16 37.37 -32.47 1.79
CA ARG A 16 36.99 -32.46 3.21
C ARG A 16 35.64 -31.79 3.45
N ALA A 17 35.34 -30.71 2.74
CA ALA A 17 34.05 -30.04 2.83
C ALA A 17 32.90 -30.95 2.34
N ALA A 18 33.11 -31.71 1.27
CA ALA A 18 32.14 -32.70 0.78
C ALA A 18 31.95 -33.84 1.78
N GLN A 19 33.03 -34.39 2.34
CA GLN A 19 32.95 -35.44 3.36
C GLN A 19 32.22 -34.98 4.63
N ALA A 20 32.44 -33.73 5.06
CA ALA A 20 31.72 -33.14 6.18
C ALA A 20 30.22 -32.91 5.87
N ALA A 21 29.89 -32.64 4.61
CA ALA A 21 28.50 -32.52 4.18
C ALA A 21 27.79 -33.89 4.22
N GLU A 22 28.48 -34.95 3.78
CA GLU A 22 27.98 -36.33 3.81
C GLU A 22 27.80 -36.86 5.24
N SER A 23 28.66 -36.45 6.19
CA SER A 23 28.52 -36.83 7.60
C SER A 23 27.37 -36.14 8.35
N GLY A 24 26.53 -35.38 7.64
CA GLY A 24 25.36 -34.70 8.22
C GLY A 24 25.70 -33.40 8.96
N LEU A 25 26.98 -33.00 9.02
CA LEU A 25 27.36 -31.67 9.48
C LEU A 25 27.02 -30.66 8.38
N LEU A 26 25.84 -30.05 8.47
CA LEU A 26 25.36 -29.03 7.53
C LEU A 26 26.44 -27.96 7.25
N PRO A 27 27.07 -27.93 6.05
CA PRO A 27 28.19 -27.05 5.73
C PRO A 27 27.68 -25.64 5.38
N SER A 28 26.92 -25.01 6.28
CA SER A 28 26.20 -23.79 5.94
C SER A 28 27.01 -22.50 6.07
N ALA A 29 28.28 -22.57 6.48
CA ALA A 29 29.13 -21.37 6.50
C ALA A 29 29.56 -20.94 5.08
N SER A 30 29.63 -21.89 4.14
CA SER A 30 30.02 -21.65 2.74
C SER A 30 28.83 -21.54 1.79
N LEU A 31 27.67 -22.09 2.18
CA LEU A 31 26.46 -22.03 1.36
C LEU A 31 25.85 -20.62 1.41
N ARG A 32 25.57 -20.06 0.23
CA ARG A 32 24.86 -18.80 0.10
C ARG A 32 23.41 -18.99 0.54
N ARG A 33 22.88 -18.02 1.31
CA ARG A 33 21.46 -17.97 1.68
C ARG A 33 20.58 -18.02 0.41
N PRO A 34 19.60 -18.94 0.33
CA PRO A 34 18.65 -18.95 -0.76
C PRO A 34 17.78 -17.69 -0.74
N LYS A 35 17.44 -17.15 -1.92
CA LYS A 35 16.67 -15.90 -2.03
C LYS A 35 15.20 -16.07 -1.63
N ALA A 36 14.61 -17.24 -1.93
CA ALA A 36 13.22 -17.54 -1.66
C ALA A 36 13.13 -18.48 -0.44
N PRO A 37 12.45 -18.09 0.65
CA PRO A 37 12.26 -18.96 1.82
C PRO A 37 11.48 -20.25 1.51
N SER A 38 10.66 -20.25 0.45
CA SER A 38 9.85 -21.39 0.03
C SER A 38 10.65 -22.59 -0.47
N THR A 39 11.94 -22.43 -0.78
CA THR A 39 12.78 -23.56 -1.24
C THR A 39 13.26 -24.46 -0.10
N VAL A 40 12.99 -24.08 1.15
CA VAL A 40 13.42 -24.82 2.34
C VAL A 40 12.20 -25.28 3.11
N ASP A 41 12.15 -26.59 3.34
CA ASP A 41 11.02 -27.27 3.99
C ASP A 41 11.35 -27.76 5.41
N THR A 42 12.60 -27.61 5.85
CA THR A 42 13.04 -28.06 7.17
C THR A 42 13.18 -26.89 8.15
N VAL A 43 12.46 -26.98 9.27
CA VAL A 43 12.45 -25.95 10.33
C VAL A 43 13.86 -25.61 10.85
N PRO A 44 14.74 -26.59 11.18
CA PRO A 44 16.07 -26.29 11.71
C PRO A 44 16.94 -25.49 10.72
N LEU A 45 16.78 -25.72 9.42
CA LEU A 45 17.52 -25.00 8.39
C LEU A 45 16.98 -23.56 8.25
N CYS A 46 15.66 -23.37 8.30
CA CYS A 46 15.05 -22.03 8.32
C CYS A 46 15.52 -21.21 9.53
N GLU A 47 15.58 -21.82 10.72
CA GLU A 47 16.09 -21.16 11.94
C GLU A 47 17.56 -20.75 11.81
N LYS A 48 18.38 -21.60 11.17
CA LYS A 48 19.79 -21.28 10.89
C LYS A 48 19.93 -20.05 9.98
N TRP A 49 19.14 -19.97 8.90
CA TRP A 49 19.14 -18.82 7.99
C TRP A 49 18.61 -17.56 8.68
N ARG A 50 17.57 -17.68 9.51
CA ARG A 50 17.08 -16.58 10.36
C ARG A 50 18.19 -16.08 11.29
N GLY A 51 18.92 -16.98 11.95
CA GLY A 51 20.04 -16.65 12.82
C GLY A 51 21.18 -15.94 12.09
N GLN A 52 21.48 -16.33 10.85
CA GLN A 52 22.45 -15.62 10.01
C GLN A 52 21.99 -14.20 9.67
N ILE A 53 20.71 -14.01 9.30
CA ILE A 53 20.15 -12.69 9.03
C ILE A 53 20.24 -11.80 10.27
N LEU A 54 19.94 -12.34 11.46
CA LEU A 54 20.06 -11.59 12.71
C LEU A 54 21.51 -11.13 12.99
N ARG A 55 22.50 -11.98 12.72
CA ARG A 55 23.92 -11.60 12.83
C ARG A 55 24.31 -10.53 11.81
N ASP A 56 23.80 -10.61 10.58
CA ASP A 56 24.04 -9.59 9.55
C ASP A 56 23.42 -8.24 9.95
N ILE A 57 22.18 -8.26 10.48
CA ILE A 57 21.50 -7.07 11.01
C ILE A 57 22.32 -6.46 12.14
N SER A 58 22.71 -7.25 13.15
CA SER A 58 23.49 -6.77 14.29
C SER A 58 24.78 -6.07 13.85
N ARG A 59 25.54 -6.68 12.92
CA ARG A 59 26.77 -6.07 12.36
C ARG A 59 26.51 -4.75 11.66
N LYS A 60 25.40 -4.63 10.92
CA LYS A 60 25.04 -3.38 10.24
C LYS A 60 24.51 -2.31 11.19
N VAL A 61 23.75 -2.69 12.22
CA VAL A 61 23.30 -1.74 13.26
C VAL A 61 24.50 -1.14 13.98
N THR A 62 25.50 -1.95 14.35
CA THR A 62 26.74 -1.44 14.94
C THR A 62 27.47 -0.52 13.97
N ARG A 63 27.59 -0.90 12.69
CA ARG A 63 28.25 -0.06 11.68
C ARG A 63 27.55 1.28 11.45
N ILE A 64 26.22 1.36 11.51
CA ILE A 64 25.49 2.63 11.35
C ILE A 64 25.86 3.66 12.43
N GLN A 65 26.31 3.20 13.60
CA GLN A 65 26.71 4.09 14.69
C GLN A 65 28.09 4.72 14.47
N ASP A 66 28.86 4.29 13.46
CA ASP A 66 30.17 4.87 13.15
C ASP A 66 30.05 6.35 12.73
N GLU A 67 30.77 7.24 13.43
CA GLU A 67 30.73 8.70 13.19
C GLU A 67 31.37 9.10 11.85
N SER A 68 32.30 8.29 11.35
CA SER A 68 33.04 8.54 10.10
C SER A 68 32.22 8.34 8.82
N LEU A 69 31.01 7.78 8.93
CA LEU A 69 30.14 7.53 7.79
C LEU A 69 29.46 8.81 7.31
N SER A 70 29.35 8.94 5.99
CA SER A 70 28.57 9.98 5.33
C SER A 70 27.07 9.71 5.43
N ASP A 71 26.26 10.76 5.42
CA ASP A 71 24.79 10.69 5.36
C ASP A 71 24.25 9.77 4.27
N PHE A 72 24.89 9.72 3.09
CA PHE A 72 24.49 8.82 2.01
C PHE A 72 24.74 7.34 2.37
N GLN A 73 25.90 7.06 2.97
CA GLN A 73 26.25 5.71 3.41
C GLN A 73 25.32 5.24 4.54
N ILE A 74 24.92 6.15 5.43
CA ILE A 74 23.95 5.86 6.49
C ILE A 74 22.58 5.50 5.88
N ARG A 75 22.13 6.21 4.83
CA ARG A 75 20.89 5.85 4.10
C ARG A 75 20.97 4.47 3.47
N ASP A 76 22.07 4.18 2.76
CA ASP A 76 22.29 2.87 2.13
C ASP A 76 22.31 1.74 3.16
N LEU A 77 23.04 1.92 4.28
CA LEU A 77 23.06 0.94 5.36
C LEU A 77 21.68 0.73 5.97
N ASN A 78 20.89 1.79 6.11
CA ASN A 78 19.53 1.70 6.63
C ASN A 78 18.61 0.94 5.65
N ASP A 79 18.72 1.17 4.34
CA ASP A 79 18.02 0.41 3.31
C ASP A 79 18.39 -1.08 3.35
N GLU A 80 19.67 -1.38 3.51
CA GLU A 80 20.16 -2.75 3.63
C GLU A 80 19.62 -3.43 4.89
N ILE A 81 19.55 -2.74 6.03
CA ILE A 81 18.94 -3.31 7.25
C ILE A 81 17.44 -3.53 7.03
N ASN A 82 16.72 -2.59 6.42
CA ASN A 82 15.31 -2.77 6.12
C ASN A 82 15.07 -3.97 5.18
N LYS A 83 15.94 -4.17 4.19
CA LYS A 83 15.91 -5.35 3.33
C LYS A 83 16.11 -6.65 4.12
N LEU A 84 17.10 -6.70 5.01
CA LEU A 84 17.33 -7.84 5.89
C LEU A 84 16.16 -8.09 6.85
N MET A 85 15.52 -7.04 7.36
CA MET A 85 14.33 -7.16 8.21
C MET A 85 13.12 -7.72 7.47
N LYS A 86 12.94 -7.35 6.19
CA LYS A 86 11.91 -7.95 5.32
C LYS A 86 12.20 -9.42 5.05
N GLU A 87 13.47 -9.75 4.76
CA GLU A 87 13.89 -11.15 4.59
C GLU A 87 13.67 -11.96 5.87
N LYS A 88 14.08 -11.44 7.04
CA LYS A 88 13.83 -12.05 8.36
C LYS A 88 12.36 -12.40 8.54
N TRP A 89 11.47 -11.44 8.22
CA TRP A 89 10.02 -11.65 8.33
C TRP A 89 9.52 -12.75 7.38
N GLY A 90 10.04 -12.83 6.16
CA GLY A 90 9.75 -13.92 5.23
C GLY A 90 10.17 -15.29 5.76
N TRP A 91 11.35 -15.37 6.39
CA TRP A 91 11.81 -16.59 7.05
C TRP A 91 10.99 -16.96 8.29
N GLU A 92 10.62 -15.99 9.13
CA GLU A 92 9.76 -16.23 10.30
C GLU A 92 8.35 -16.69 9.90
N ARG A 93 7.82 -16.18 8.79
CA ARG A 93 6.58 -16.67 8.20
C ARG A 93 6.74 -18.12 7.74
N ARG A 94 7.82 -18.46 7.02
CA ARG A 94 8.05 -19.83 6.55
C ARG A 94 8.16 -20.82 7.71
N ILE A 95 8.86 -20.44 8.79
CA ILE A 95 8.95 -21.27 10.00
C ILE A 95 7.57 -21.56 10.56
N ARG A 96 6.68 -20.56 10.62
CA ARG A 96 5.30 -20.75 11.06
C ARG A 96 4.51 -21.68 10.13
N GLU A 97 4.63 -21.51 8.81
CA GLU A 97 3.96 -22.36 7.82
C GLU A 97 4.36 -23.83 7.95
N LEU A 98 5.62 -24.08 8.30
CA LEU A 98 6.16 -25.42 8.57
C LEU A 98 5.79 -25.97 9.96
N GLY A 99 4.99 -25.26 10.74
CA GLY A 99 4.59 -25.67 12.10
C GLY A 99 5.64 -25.41 13.19
N GLY A 100 6.66 -24.60 12.90
CA GLY A 100 7.71 -24.23 13.85
C GLY A 100 7.33 -23.08 14.81
N PRO A 101 8.27 -22.66 15.68
CA PRO A 101 8.03 -21.62 16.68
C PRO A 101 7.61 -20.27 16.08
N ASN A 102 6.64 -19.60 16.73
CA ASN A 102 6.14 -18.32 16.27
C ASN A 102 6.99 -17.14 16.77
N TYR A 103 8.07 -16.83 16.04
CA TYR A 103 8.96 -15.71 16.36
C TYR A 103 8.35 -14.31 16.16
N MET A 104 7.22 -14.19 15.45
CA MET A 104 6.60 -12.87 15.22
C MET A 104 5.81 -12.37 16.43
N ARG A 105 5.40 -13.27 17.33
CA ARG A 105 4.59 -12.93 18.51
C ARG A 105 5.38 -12.15 19.56
N GLY A 106 6.70 -12.36 19.64
CA GLY A 106 7.58 -11.68 20.60
C GLY A 106 8.14 -10.34 20.12
N GLY A 107 7.78 -9.87 18.93
CA GLY A 107 8.30 -8.63 18.34
C GLY A 107 7.41 -7.40 18.52
N GLY A 108 6.44 -7.45 19.44
CA GLY A 108 5.58 -6.32 19.75
C GLY A 108 6.38 -5.21 20.40
N THR A 109 6.44 -4.05 19.74
CA THR A 109 7.10 -2.80 20.17
C THR A 109 8.62 -2.91 20.37
N VAL A 110 9.38 -2.46 19.37
CA VAL A 110 10.81 -2.16 19.54
C VAL A 110 10.89 -0.83 20.28
N PHE A 111 11.37 -0.88 21.52
CA PHE A 111 11.67 0.30 22.31
C PHE A 111 13.11 0.75 22.01
N ASP A 112 13.32 2.05 21.91
CA ASP A 112 14.64 2.65 21.79
C ASP A 112 15.48 2.45 23.08
N ASP A 113 16.79 2.72 23.01
CA ASP A 113 17.69 2.83 24.19
C ASP A 113 17.24 3.89 25.21
N GLN A 114 16.28 4.75 24.82
CA GLN A 114 15.63 5.77 25.65
C GLN A 114 14.22 5.36 26.12
N GLY A 115 13.84 4.08 25.94
CA GLY A 115 12.52 3.55 26.34
C GLY A 115 11.34 4.11 25.54
N ARG A 116 11.59 4.87 24.46
CA ARG A 116 10.53 5.44 23.61
C ARG A 116 10.08 4.41 22.59
N GLU A 117 8.77 4.26 22.45
CA GLU A 117 8.20 3.43 21.40
C GLU A 117 8.53 4.05 20.03
N VAL A 118 9.28 3.31 19.21
CA VAL A 118 9.65 3.72 17.86
C VAL A 118 8.38 3.97 17.06
N SER A 119 8.07 5.25 16.80
CA SER A 119 7.01 5.64 15.86
C SER A 119 7.34 5.04 14.49
N GLY A 120 6.51 4.12 14.01
CA GLY A 120 6.81 3.28 12.85
C GLY A 120 6.87 1.77 13.15
N GLY A 121 6.45 1.33 14.34
CA GLY A 121 6.21 -0.09 14.67
C GLY A 121 5.17 -0.80 13.78
N GLY A 122 4.55 -0.07 12.83
CA GLY A 122 3.78 -0.63 11.73
C GLY A 122 4.66 -1.14 10.58
N LYS A 123 4.01 -1.74 9.59
CA LYS A 123 4.55 -2.43 8.39
C LYS A 123 5.26 -1.47 7.40
N GLY A 124 6.11 -0.56 7.90
CA GLY A 124 6.74 0.53 7.15
C GLY A 124 8.27 0.49 7.20
N TYR A 125 8.86 1.48 6.53
CA TYR A 125 10.30 1.73 6.53
C TYR A 125 10.76 2.22 7.90
N ARG A 126 11.87 1.70 8.42
CA ARG A 126 12.40 2.04 9.75
C ARG A 126 13.76 2.69 9.65
N TYR A 127 14.06 3.60 10.57
CA TYR A 127 15.36 4.26 10.68
C TYR A 127 16.06 3.75 11.94
N PHE A 128 17.25 3.16 11.78
CA PHE A 128 18.02 2.57 12.87
C PHE A 128 19.17 3.49 13.29
N GLY A 129 19.40 3.62 14.61
CA GLY A 129 20.53 4.38 15.16
C GLY A 129 20.66 5.79 14.57
N ARG A 130 21.87 6.13 14.10
CA ARG A 130 22.22 7.42 13.48
C ARG A 130 21.41 7.77 12.24
N ALA A 131 20.77 6.78 11.58
CA ALA A 131 19.87 7.07 10.46
C ALA A 131 18.68 7.96 10.83
N ARG A 132 18.35 8.08 12.13
CA ARG A 132 17.32 9.00 12.62
C ARG A 132 17.78 10.46 12.71
N GLU A 133 19.09 10.69 12.77
CA GLU A 133 19.70 12.01 12.87
C GLU A 133 19.91 12.67 11.50
N LEU A 134 19.67 11.91 10.42
CA LEU A 134 19.78 12.43 9.06
C LEU A 134 18.89 13.67 8.87
N PRO A 135 19.38 14.70 8.17
CA PRO A 135 18.58 15.88 7.81
C PRO A 135 17.28 15.46 7.11
N GLY A 136 16.14 16.01 7.53
CA GLY A 136 14.80 15.64 7.08
C GLY A 136 14.15 14.48 7.86
N VAL A 137 14.87 13.40 8.14
CA VAL A 137 14.35 12.30 8.97
C VAL A 137 14.21 12.76 10.43
N LYS A 138 15.22 13.47 10.92
CA LYS A 138 15.20 14.09 12.25
C LYS A 138 14.00 15.01 12.44
N GLU A 139 13.73 15.87 11.45
CA GLU A 139 12.57 16.77 11.47
C GLU A 139 11.25 16.02 11.49
N MET A 140 11.13 14.90 10.76
CA MET A 140 9.94 14.04 10.82
C MET A 140 9.72 13.46 12.20
N PHE A 141 10.77 12.95 12.85
CA PHE A 141 10.67 12.42 14.21
C PHE A 141 10.38 13.51 15.24
N GLU A 142 10.99 14.70 15.12
CA GLU A 142 10.71 15.83 15.99
C GLU A 142 9.29 16.36 15.81
N ARG A 143 8.80 16.47 14.58
CA ARG A 143 7.41 16.84 14.29
C ARG A 143 6.44 15.80 14.83
N ALA A 144 6.73 14.50 14.64
CA ALA A 144 5.92 13.43 15.19
C ALA A 144 5.94 13.41 16.73
N ALA A 145 7.08 13.71 17.35
CA ALA A 145 7.20 13.83 18.79
C ALA A 145 6.42 15.04 19.33
N LYS A 146 6.49 16.19 18.66
CA LYS A 146 5.69 17.38 18.98
C LYS A 146 4.18 17.09 18.87
N ARG A 147 3.74 16.41 17.81
CA ARG A 147 2.34 15.96 17.65
C ARG A 147 1.88 15.05 18.79
N ARG A 148 2.72 14.10 19.21
CA ARG A 148 2.40 13.21 20.33
C ARG A 148 2.34 13.95 21.68
N ALA A 149 3.19 14.96 21.87
CA ALA A 149 3.26 15.70 23.13
C ALA A 149 2.14 16.74 23.28
N HIS A 150 1.76 17.41 22.20
CA HIS A 150 0.74 18.47 22.20
C HIS A 150 -0.68 17.98 21.87
N GLY A 151 -0.85 16.67 21.62
CA GLY A 151 -2.10 16.09 21.13
C GLY A 151 -2.40 16.53 19.69
N ASP A 152 -3.26 15.80 18.99
CA ASP A 152 -3.70 16.16 17.63
C ASP A 152 -4.44 17.51 17.58
N ASP A 153 -4.80 18.06 18.74
CA ASP A 153 -5.63 19.25 18.89
C ASP A 153 -4.90 20.56 18.56
N GLU A 154 -3.61 20.75 18.86
CA GLU A 154 -2.95 22.06 18.65
C GLU A 154 -2.63 22.38 17.18
N GLU A 155 -2.19 21.38 16.39
CA GLU A 155 -1.89 21.58 14.95
C GLU A 155 -3.17 21.62 14.09
N GLU A 156 -4.26 20.94 14.52
CA GLU A 156 -5.59 21.12 13.92
C GLU A 156 -6.25 22.43 14.37
N ALA A 157 -6.13 22.84 15.64
CA ALA A 157 -6.67 24.10 16.14
C ALA A 157 -5.97 25.33 15.54
N ALA A 158 -4.71 25.23 15.13
CA ALA A 158 -4.01 26.30 14.42
C ALA A 158 -4.50 26.47 12.96
N LYS A 159 -5.04 25.41 12.33
CA LYS A 159 -5.58 25.45 10.96
C LYS A 159 -7.07 25.75 10.90
N LYS A 160 -7.81 25.47 11.97
CA LYS A 160 -9.27 25.65 12.06
C LYS A 160 -9.79 27.09 12.27
N PRO A 161 -9.04 28.12 12.72
CA PRO A 161 -9.69 29.37 13.10
C PRO A 161 -10.14 30.20 11.88
N GLN A 162 -9.57 29.96 10.69
CA GLN A 162 -9.90 30.75 9.49
C GLN A 162 -11.06 30.17 8.68
N LEU A 163 -11.31 28.85 8.74
CA LEU A 163 -12.41 28.21 7.99
C LEU A 163 -13.71 28.07 8.79
N ASP A 164 -13.64 27.93 10.12
CA ASP A 164 -14.84 27.71 10.94
C ASP A 164 -15.66 28.98 11.21
N ILE A 165 -15.02 30.16 11.25
CA ILE A 165 -15.73 31.44 11.46
C ILE A 165 -16.59 31.78 10.23
N ASN A 166 -16.14 31.42 9.03
CA ASN A 166 -16.80 31.78 7.77
C ASN A 166 -17.95 30.86 7.37
N ARG A 167 -18.18 29.72 8.05
CA ARG A 167 -19.23 28.77 7.67
C ARG A 167 -20.41 28.71 8.64
N ARG A 168 -20.23 29.16 9.88
CA ARG A 168 -21.24 29.00 10.93
C ARG A 168 -22.36 30.05 10.89
N ASN A 169 -22.12 31.21 10.28
CA ASN A 169 -23.06 32.34 10.29
C ASN A 169 -23.47 32.84 8.89
N LEU A 170 -23.34 32.00 7.86
CA LEU A 170 -23.81 32.36 6.52
C LEU A 170 -25.29 32.04 6.40
N ASP A 171 -26.11 33.09 6.45
CA ASP A 171 -27.55 33.00 6.27
C ASP A 171 -27.90 32.71 4.79
N ALA A 172 -29.11 32.22 4.51
CA ALA A 172 -29.58 31.91 3.15
C ALA A 172 -29.47 33.11 2.18
N ARG A 173 -29.50 34.33 2.73
CA ARG A 173 -29.22 35.59 2.04
C ARG A 173 -27.82 35.66 1.41
N TYR A 174 -26.80 35.04 2.00
CA TYR A 174 -25.45 35.01 1.44
C TYR A 174 -25.37 34.16 0.17
N PHE A 175 -26.22 33.15 0.06
CA PHE A 175 -26.29 32.24 -1.09
C PHE A 175 -27.30 32.67 -2.16
N GLY A 176 -27.85 33.89 -2.07
CA GLY A 176 -28.78 34.40 -3.08
C GLY A 176 -30.24 33.97 -2.90
N PHE A 177 -30.61 33.38 -1.76
CA PHE A 177 -31.98 32.91 -1.48
C PHE A 177 -32.78 33.93 -0.66
N GLY A 178 -32.56 35.22 -0.90
CA GLY A 178 -33.28 36.30 -0.23
C GLY A 178 -34.56 36.72 -0.99
N PRO A 179 -35.65 37.10 -0.29
CA PRO A 179 -36.90 37.53 -0.92
C PRO A 179 -36.80 38.84 -1.74
N ASP A 180 -35.66 39.55 -1.67
CA ASP A 180 -35.44 40.84 -2.32
C ASP A 180 -34.68 40.73 -3.68
N GLU A 181 -34.31 39.52 -4.10
CA GLU A 181 -33.50 39.31 -5.32
C GLU A 181 -34.32 39.20 -6.60
N GLU A 182 -35.57 38.72 -6.52
CA GLU A 182 -36.50 38.60 -7.63
C GLU A 182 -37.12 39.95 -8.02
N ASN A 183 -36.28 40.88 -8.44
CA ASN A 183 -36.71 42.18 -8.90
C ASN A 183 -37.54 42.02 -10.19
N PRO A 184 -38.70 42.70 -10.33
CA PRO A 184 -39.54 42.61 -11.53
C PRO A 184 -38.84 42.99 -12.83
N THR A 185 -37.71 43.71 -12.76
CA THR A 185 -36.83 44.02 -13.89
C THR A 185 -35.96 42.84 -14.30
N LEU A 186 -35.41 42.08 -13.33
CA LEU A 186 -34.59 40.90 -13.55
C LEU A 186 -35.42 39.78 -14.20
N LEU A 187 -36.61 39.50 -13.68
CA LEU A 187 -37.53 38.49 -14.23
C LEU A 187 -37.92 38.78 -15.69
N LYS A 188 -38.11 40.05 -16.04
CA LYS A 188 -38.39 40.45 -17.44
C LYS A 188 -37.19 40.22 -18.35
N TYR A 189 -35.98 40.46 -17.84
CA TYR A 189 -34.74 40.23 -18.57
C TYR A 189 -34.48 38.73 -18.78
N GLU A 190 -34.65 37.92 -17.74
CA GLU A 190 -34.52 36.46 -17.79
C GLU A 190 -35.50 35.85 -18.79
N ARG A 191 -36.78 36.24 -18.73
CA ARG A 191 -37.81 35.76 -19.67
C ARG A 191 -37.53 36.15 -21.11
N LYS A 192 -36.87 37.29 -21.35
CA LYS A 192 -36.42 37.68 -22.69
C LYS A 192 -35.27 36.79 -23.15
N LYS A 193 -34.28 36.55 -22.29
CA LYS A 193 -33.13 35.70 -22.58
C LYS A 193 -33.50 34.23 -22.78
N GLU A 194 -34.47 33.74 -22.02
CA GLU A 194 -35.03 32.40 -22.16
C GLU A 194 -35.68 32.23 -23.54
N LYS A 195 -36.51 33.19 -23.99
CA LYS A 195 -37.06 33.19 -25.36
C LYS A 195 -35.97 33.20 -26.42
N GLU A 196 -34.96 34.06 -26.28
CA GLU A 196 -33.81 34.08 -27.20
C GLU A 196 -33.00 32.77 -27.20
N ALA A 197 -32.93 32.06 -26.06
CA ALA A 197 -32.27 30.76 -25.96
C ALA A 197 -33.09 29.65 -26.62
N VAL A 198 -34.40 29.60 -26.34
CA VAL A 198 -35.33 28.64 -26.97
C VAL A 198 -35.36 28.83 -28.48
N GLU A 199 -35.40 30.08 -28.96
CA GLU A 199 -35.35 30.37 -30.39
C GLU A 199 -34.02 29.95 -31.03
N ARG A 200 -32.89 30.08 -30.32
CA ARG A 200 -31.60 29.58 -30.80
C ARG A 200 -31.54 28.06 -30.85
N VAL A 201 -32.03 27.38 -29.82
CA VAL A 201 -32.08 25.92 -29.76
C VAL A 201 -33.03 25.39 -30.84
N ALA A 202 -34.19 26.00 -31.04
CA ALA A 202 -35.11 25.62 -32.11
C ALA A 202 -34.52 25.84 -33.51
N LYS A 203 -33.71 26.90 -33.69
CA LYS A 203 -32.97 27.13 -34.94
C LYS A 203 -31.85 26.11 -35.18
N LEU A 204 -31.15 25.68 -34.12
CA LEU A 204 -30.14 24.63 -34.19
C LEU A 204 -30.80 23.26 -34.50
N ALA A 205 -31.87 22.93 -33.79
CA ALA A 205 -32.64 21.70 -34.01
C ALA A 205 -33.33 21.64 -35.38
N GLY A 206 -33.60 22.79 -36.01
CA GLY A 206 -34.09 22.86 -37.39
C GLY A 206 -32.99 22.94 -38.46
N ALA A 207 -31.72 23.02 -38.06
CA ALA A 207 -30.56 23.10 -38.96
C ALA A 207 -29.70 21.81 -38.93
N GLU A 208 -29.94 20.91 -37.98
CA GLU A 208 -29.46 19.54 -38.02
C GLU A 208 -30.46 18.71 -38.85
N ASP A 209 -30.22 18.68 -40.18
CA ASP A 209 -30.69 17.57 -41.00
C ASP A 209 -30.22 16.27 -40.33
N GLU A 210 -31.18 15.38 -40.05
CA GLU A 210 -31.03 14.10 -39.36
C GLU A 210 -29.68 13.42 -39.68
N ASP A 211 -28.82 13.27 -38.67
CA ASP A 211 -27.67 12.38 -38.76
C ASP A 211 -28.21 10.97 -39.05
N SER A 212 -28.11 10.56 -40.31
CA SER A 212 -28.64 9.30 -40.86
C SER A 212 -28.16 8.02 -40.15
N ASP A 213 -27.17 8.12 -39.27
CA ASP A 213 -26.59 7.00 -38.51
C ASP A 213 -27.07 6.94 -37.05
N TRP A 214 -27.96 7.85 -36.61
CA TRP A 214 -28.52 7.78 -35.27
C TRP A 214 -29.79 6.91 -35.25
N GLU A 215 -29.63 5.63 -34.90
CA GLU A 215 -30.76 4.75 -34.60
C GLU A 215 -31.16 4.88 -33.12
N PRO A 216 -32.41 5.21 -32.80
CA PRO A 216 -32.88 5.22 -31.42
C PRO A 216 -32.78 3.81 -30.82
N LEU A 217 -32.43 3.74 -29.53
CA LEU A 217 -32.43 2.47 -28.81
C LEU A 217 -33.85 1.85 -28.82
N PRO A 218 -33.99 0.54 -29.07
CA PRO A 218 -35.27 -0.13 -29.04
C PRO A 218 -36.03 0.13 -27.73
N GLY A 219 -37.25 0.66 -27.83
CA GLY A 219 -38.11 0.98 -26.69
C GLY A 219 -38.09 2.45 -26.22
N ASP A 220 -37.22 3.30 -26.77
CA ASP A 220 -37.20 4.75 -26.49
C ASP A 220 -38.16 5.53 -27.39
N ALA A 221 -38.33 5.09 -28.65
CA ALA A 221 -39.15 5.75 -29.69
C ALA A 221 -40.66 5.48 -29.61
N GLY A 222 -41.19 4.98 -28.49
CA GLY A 222 -42.63 4.82 -28.31
C GLY A 222 -43.28 3.61 -29.00
N ASP A 223 -42.51 2.62 -29.45
CA ASP A 223 -43.00 1.34 -30.03
C ASP A 223 -43.83 0.46 -29.07
N GLY A 224 -44.16 0.95 -27.87
CA GLY A 224 -45.01 0.25 -26.88
C GLY A 224 -44.35 -0.94 -26.18
N VAL A 225 -43.18 -1.41 -26.65
CA VAL A 225 -42.42 -2.48 -26.01
C VAL A 225 -41.51 -1.89 -24.94
N ARG A 226 -42.05 -1.77 -23.73
CA ARG A 226 -41.27 -1.41 -22.54
C ARG A 226 -40.25 -2.51 -22.24
N TRP A 227 -39.03 -2.11 -21.85
CA TRP A 227 -38.01 -3.01 -21.34
C TRP A 227 -38.61 -3.93 -20.25
N ARG A 228 -38.80 -5.22 -20.57
CA ARG A 228 -39.20 -6.23 -19.59
C ARG A 228 -37.97 -6.69 -18.85
N LEU A 229 -37.77 -6.13 -17.67
CA LEU A 229 -36.75 -6.59 -16.73
C LEU A 229 -37.13 -8.01 -16.28
N PRO A 230 -36.22 -9.00 -16.42
CA PRO A 230 -36.47 -10.36 -15.95
C PRO A 230 -36.76 -10.38 -14.45
N THR A 231 -37.67 -11.26 -14.06
CA THR A 231 -38.01 -11.47 -12.65
C THR A 231 -36.96 -12.33 -11.96
N LEU A 232 -36.94 -12.29 -10.62
CA LEU A 232 -35.93 -13.00 -9.84
C LEU A 232 -36.02 -14.53 -10.02
N GLU A 233 -37.22 -15.06 -10.27
CA GLU A 233 -37.47 -16.47 -10.53
C GLU A 233 -36.91 -16.91 -11.89
N GLU A 234 -37.14 -16.12 -12.94
CA GLU A 234 -36.60 -16.39 -14.28
C GLU A 234 -35.07 -16.39 -14.29
N VAL A 235 -34.45 -15.47 -13.54
CA VAL A 235 -32.99 -15.44 -13.37
C VAL A 235 -32.48 -16.66 -12.61
N GLN A 236 -33.22 -17.12 -11.58
CA GLN A 236 -32.84 -18.31 -10.82
C GLN A 236 -32.92 -19.58 -11.66
N GLU A 237 -33.97 -19.75 -12.45
CA GLU A 237 -34.11 -20.89 -13.36
C GLU A 237 -32.99 -20.93 -14.41
N GLU A 238 -32.66 -19.77 -15.01
CA GLU A 238 -31.57 -19.68 -15.98
C GLU A 238 -30.21 -20.03 -15.35
N LEU A 239 -29.95 -19.60 -14.11
CA LEU A 239 -28.73 -19.93 -13.39
C LEU A 239 -28.63 -21.42 -13.06
N VAL A 240 -29.74 -22.05 -12.68
CA VAL A 240 -29.81 -23.50 -12.42
C VAL A 240 -29.56 -24.28 -13.71
N ASP A 241 -30.19 -23.89 -14.81
CA ASP A 241 -29.99 -24.54 -16.12
C ASP A 241 -28.58 -24.36 -16.65
N ARG A 242 -27.99 -23.18 -16.46
CA ARG A 242 -26.58 -22.94 -16.79
C ARG A 242 -25.65 -23.83 -15.96
N ARG A 243 -25.94 -24.01 -14.67
CA ARG A 243 -25.20 -24.92 -13.79
C ARG A 243 -25.35 -26.38 -14.23
N ARG A 244 -26.56 -26.77 -14.64
CA ARG A 244 -26.88 -28.11 -15.16
C ARG A 244 -26.10 -28.42 -16.44
N ARG A 245 -26.07 -27.49 -17.40
CA ARG A 245 -25.27 -27.62 -18.64
C ARG A 245 -23.78 -27.78 -18.33
N GLN A 246 -23.23 -26.93 -17.45
CA GLN A 246 -21.83 -27.03 -17.03
C GLN A 246 -21.46 -28.35 -16.34
N LEU A 247 -22.41 -28.96 -15.61
CA LEU A 247 -22.19 -30.26 -14.98
C LEU A 247 -22.25 -31.40 -15.99
N LEU A 248 -23.15 -31.33 -16.98
CA LEU A 248 -23.22 -32.28 -18.09
C LEU A 248 -21.95 -32.23 -18.95
N ASP A 249 -21.45 -31.03 -19.26
CA ASP A 249 -20.19 -30.84 -20.00
C ASP A 249 -18.95 -31.33 -19.24
N ARG A 250 -19.03 -31.52 -17.92
CA ARG A 250 -17.95 -32.09 -17.09
C ARG A 250 -18.04 -33.60 -16.92
N LEU A 251 -19.19 -34.19 -17.22
CA LEU A 251 -19.46 -35.63 -17.10
C LEU A 251 -19.33 -36.35 -18.45
N GLY A 252 -19.47 -35.64 -19.57
CA GLY A 252 -19.04 -36.08 -20.91
C GLY A 252 -17.56 -35.82 -21.14
#